data_AF-A0A3N5UPT2-F1
#
_entry.id   AF-A0A3N5UPT2-F1
#
_cell.length_a   1.000
_cell.length_b   1.000
_cell.length_c   1.000
_cell.angle_alpha   90.00
_cell.angle_beta   90.00
_cell.angle_gamma   90.00
#
_symmetry.space_group_name_H-M   'P 1'
#
loop_
_entity.id
_entity.type
_entity.pdbx_description
1 polymer ?
#
loop_
_entity_poly.entity_id
_entity_poly.type
_entity_poly.pdbx_seq_one_letter_code
_entity_poly.pdbx_strand_id
1 'polypeptide(L)'
;MSDQEAKGVKEVVKEFTEADNAIKTVFSKVDPLLVVRLIFDEKAKKENIYTLEIILKPEQDTQQIRERVISVTGMAPGFYLKGTKMVVSHSLDLDLLKRINDLDFVVSIKGSPYSAGGSSDF
;
A
#
# COMPACT_ATOMS: atom_id res chain seq x y z
N MET A 1 -11.33 -32.73 11.42
CA MET A 1 -12.09 -31.49 11.17
C MET A 1 -13.53 -31.89 10.98
N SER A 2 -14.44 -31.31 11.74
CA SER A 2 -15.87 -31.57 11.57
C SER A 2 -16.38 -30.86 10.30
N ASP A 3 -17.44 -31.39 9.67
CA ASP A 3 -18.04 -30.79 8.47
C ASP A 3 -18.55 -29.35 8.72
N GLN A 4 -18.84 -28.99 9.97
CA GLN A 4 -19.20 -27.63 10.37
C GLN A 4 -18.00 -26.66 10.36
N GLU A 5 -16.83 -27.09 10.84
CA GLU A 5 -15.60 -26.28 10.78
C GLU A 5 -15.19 -26.00 9.33
N ALA A 6 -15.31 -27.01 8.45
CA ALA A 6 -15.02 -26.86 7.03
C ALA A 6 -16.00 -25.91 6.31
N LYS A 7 -17.25 -25.81 6.78
CA LYS A 7 -18.24 -24.85 6.25
C LYS A 7 -17.92 -23.41 6.68
N GLY A 8 -17.54 -23.20 7.95
CA GLY A 8 -17.21 -21.86 8.47
C GLY A 8 -16.00 -21.23 7.79
N VAL A 9 -14.93 -22.01 7.54
CA VAL A 9 -13.73 -21.51 6.84
C VAL A 9 -14.07 -21.08 5.40
N LYS A 10 -14.91 -21.84 4.68
CA LYS A 10 -15.32 -21.50 3.32
C LYS A 10 -16.12 -20.20 3.25
N GLU A 11 -16.96 -19.94 4.25
CA GLU A 11 -17.72 -18.69 4.36
C GLU A 11 -16.79 -17.49 4.52
N VAL A 12 -15.79 -17.58 5.42
CA VAL A 12 -14.78 -16.51 5.58
C VAL A 12 -14.04 -16.22 4.28
N VAL A 13 -13.64 -17.27 3.54
CA VAL A 13 -12.96 -17.10 2.24
C VAL A 13 -13.86 -16.40 1.22
N LYS A 14 -15.15 -16.75 1.17
CA LYS A 14 -16.12 -16.10 0.29
C LYS A 14 -16.25 -14.61 0.62
N GLU A 15 -16.50 -14.27 1.89
CA GLU A 15 -16.67 -12.86 2.31
C GLU A 15 -15.40 -12.04 2.04
N PHE A 16 -14.22 -12.62 2.28
CA PHE A 16 -12.97 -11.95 1.96
C PHE A 16 -12.78 -11.76 0.45
N THR A 17 -13.24 -12.70 -0.38
CA THR A 17 -13.19 -12.55 -1.84
C THR A 17 -14.05 -11.38 -2.32
N GLU A 18 -15.22 -11.18 -1.72
CA GLU A 18 -16.08 -10.03 -2.02
C GLU A 18 -15.42 -8.71 -1.59
N ALA A 19 -14.80 -8.69 -0.41
CA ALA A 19 -14.04 -7.54 0.06
C ALA A 19 -12.81 -7.23 -0.83
N ASP A 20 -12.04 -8.24 -1.23
CA ASP A 20 -10.89 -8.10 -2.13
C ASP A 20 -11.31 -7.52 -3.49
N ASN A 21 -12.43 -8.00 -4.04
CA ASN A 21 -13.00 -7.43 -5.27
C ASN A 21 -13.36 -5.96 -5.09
N ALA A 22 -14.04 -5.60 -3.99
CA ALA A 22 -14.38 -4.21 -3.70
C ALA A 22 -13.13 -3.34 -3.55
N ILE A 23 -12.09 -3.81 -2.85
CA ILE A 23 -10.81 -3.11 -2.72
C ILE A 23 -10.21 -2.83 -4.10
N LYS A 24 -10.15 -3.82 -4.99
CA LYS A 24 -9.57 -3.67 -6.34
C LYS A 24 -10.33 -2.68 -7.23
N THR A 25 -11.62 -2.42 -6.97
CA THR A 25 -12.36 -1.38 -7.71
C THR A 25 -11.91 0.04 -7.34
N VAL A 26 -11.48 0.25 -6.09
CA VAL A 26 -11.08 1.57 -5.56
C VAL A 26 -9.56 1.77 -5.62
N PHE A 27 -8.81 0.73 -5.30
CA PHE A 27 -7.36 0.70 -5.17
C PHE A 27 -6.74 -0.25 -6.21
N SER A 28 -7.04 -0.03 -7.49
CA SER A 28 -6.66 -0.93 -8.59
C SER A 28 -5.16 -1.14 -8.76
N LYS A 29 -4.33 -0.25 -8.21
CA LYS A 29 -2.86 -0.32 -8.28
C LYS A 29 -2.22 -0.75 -6.96
N VAL A 30 -2.99 -1.01 -5.91
CA VAL A 30 -2.47 -1.32 -4.58
C VAL A 30 -2.58 -2.81 -4.30
N ASP A 31 -1.58 -3.37 -3.63
CA ASP A 31 -1.71 -4.67 -2.98
C ASP A 31 -2.89 -4.65 -1.96
N PRO A 32 -3.94 -5.47 -2.16
CA PRO A 32 -5.10 -5.48 -1.28
C PRO A 32 -4.77 -5.73 0.19
N LEU A 33 -3.67 -6.44 0.48
CA LEU A 33 -3.23 -6.69 1.85
C LEU A 33 -2.86 -5.40 2.59
N LEU A 34 -2.27 -4.42 1.89
CA LEU A 34 -1.96 -3.11 2.45
C LEU A 34 -3.24 -2.38 2.86
N VAL A 35 -4.27 -2.41 2.00
CA VAL A 35 -5.56 -1.77 2.28
C VAL A 35 -6.23 -2.42 3.49
N VAL A 36 -6.29 -3.75 3.52
CA VAL A 36 -6.83 -4.51 4.67
C VAL A 36 -6.09 -4.15 5.96
N ARG A 37 -4.76 -4.03 5.91
CA ARG A 37 -3.96 -3.66 7.07
C ARG A 37 -4.29 -2.26 7.58
N LEU A 38 -4.40 -1.27 6.69
CA LEU A 38 -4.76 0.10 7.06
C LEU A 38 -6.16 0.16 7.71
N ILE A 39 -7.13 -0.61 7.20
CA ILE A 39 -8.47 -0.71 7.82
C ILE A 39 -8.37 -1.21 9.27
N PHE A 40 -7.52 -2.20 9.55
CA PHE A 40 -7.31 -2.67 10.92
C PHE A 40 -6.62 -1.62 11.81
N ASP A 41 -5.65 -0.90 11.27
CA ASP A 41 -4.93 0.14 12.01
C ASP A 41 -5.82 1.35 12.34
N GLU A 42 -6.64 1.80 11.39
CA GLU A 42 -7.64 2.86 11.59
C GLU A 42 -8.65 2.47 12.68
N LYS A 43 -9.18 1.24 12.64
CA LYS A 43 -10.08 0.71 13.68
C LYS A 43 -9.41 0.65 15.05
N ALA A 44 -8.12 0.36 15.09
CA ALA A 44 -7.32 0.33 16.31
C ALA A 44 -6.86 1.73 16.76
N LYS A 45 -7.15 2.80 15.99
CA LYS A 45 -6.66 4.17 16.20
C LYS A 45 -5.14 4.22 16.36
N LYS A 46 -4.42 3.41 15.59
CA LYS A 46 -2.96 3.36 15.58
C LYS A 46 -2.44 4.22 14.45
N GLU A 47 -1.66 5.24 14.79
CA GLU A 47 -0.81 5.90 13.80
C GLU A 47 0.43 5.03 13.58
N ASN A 48 0.62 4.56 12.35
CA ASN A 48 1.75 3.75 11.97
C ASN A 48 2.46 4.36 10.77
N ILE A 49 3.78 4.20 10.75
CA ILE A 49 4.61 4.51 9.59
C ILE A 49 4.62 3.26 8.71
N TYR A 50 4.46 3.46 7.41
CA TYR A 50 4.57 2.42 6.40
C TYR A 50 5.73 2.70 5.48
N THR A 51 6.49 1.65 5.13
CA THR A 51 7.41 1.71 3.99
C THR A 51 6.65 1.31 2.74
N LEU A 52 6.52 2.25 1.81
CA LEU A 52 5.90 2.04 0.51
C LEU A 52 6.94 1.76 -0.55
N GLU A 53 6.70 0.73 -1.35
CA GLU A 53 7.36 0.47 -2.63
C GLU A 53 6.37 0.79 -3.75
N ILE A 54 6.73 1.76 -4.60
CA ILE A 54 5.88 2.27 -5.66
C ILE A 54 6.61 2.09 -6.98
N ILE A 55 5.99 1.36 -7.90
CA ILE A 55 6.45 1.25 -9.28
C ILE A 55 5.86 2.40 -10.08
N LEU A 56 6.72 3.14 -10.76
CA LEU A 56 6.39 4.27 -11.60
C LEU A 56 6.57 3.89 -13.07
N LYS A 57 5.84 4.58 -13.95
CA LYS A 57 6.12 4.54 -15.40
C LYS A 57 7.59 4.96 -15.66
N PRO A 58 8.19 4.57 -16.79
CA PRO A 58 9.51 5.06 -17.16
C PRO A 58 9.50 6.57 -17.45
N GLU A 59 10.70 7.17 -17.51
CA GLU A 59 10.93 8.55 -17.98
C GLU A 59 10.19 9.64 -17.18
N GLN A 60 9.89 9.37 -15.91
CA GLN A 60 9.30 10.39 -15.02
C GLN A 60 10.38 11.36 -14.52
N ASP A 61 9.97 12.60 -14.27
CA ASP A 61 10.81 13.58 -13.59
C ASP A 61 10.92 13.22 -12.10
N THR A 62 11.95 12.44 -11.78
CA THR A 62 12.21 12.00 -10.40
C THR A 62 12.51 13.14 -9.43
N GLN A 63 13.00 14.30 -9.90
CA GLN A 63 13.24 15.45 -9.03
C GLN A 63 11.94 16.13 -8.66
N GLN A 64 11.07 16.37 -9.64
CA GLN A 64 9.73 16.91 -9.38
C GLN A 64 8.93 15.99 -8.45
N ILE A 65 8.97 14.67 -8.67
CA ILE A 65 8.29 13.69 -7.79
C ILE A 65 8.90 13.75 -6.38
N ARG A 66 10.23 13.79 -6.25
CA ARG A 66 10.92 13.90 -4.95
C ARG A 66 10.44 15.13 -4.17
N GLU A 67 10.45 16.29 -4.80
CA GLU A 67 10.01 17.55 -4.18
C GLU A 67 8.56 17.45 -3.72
N ARG A 68 7.69 16.87 -4.56
CA ARG A 68 6.28 16.66 -4.20
C ARG A 68 6.14 15.73 -2.99
N VAL A 69 6.83 14.60 -2.97
CA VAL A 69 6.80 13.65 -1.84
C VAL A 69 7.28 14.32 -0.56
N ILE A 70 8.38 15.07 -0.61
CA ILE A 70 8.89 15.82 0.56
C ILE A 70 7.86 16.86 1.01
N SER A 71 7.22 17.60 0.09
CA SER A 71 6.22 18.61 0.44
C SER A 71 4.98 18.04 1.12
N VAL A 72 4.58 16.80 0.76
CA VAL A 72 3.37 16.16 1.28
C VAL A 72 3.65 15.38 2.57
N THR A 73 4.82 14.74 2.66
CA THR A 73 5.12 13.75 3.72
C THR A 73 6.21 14.21 4.68
N GLY A 74 7.01 15.22 4.32
CA GLY A 74 8.23 15.58 5.03
C GLY A 74 9.39 14.61 4.82
N MET A 75 9.21 13.54 4.05
CA MET A 75 10.15 12.43 3.93
C MET A 75 10.80 12.40 2.55
N ALA A 76 12.10 12.14 2.50
CA ALA A 76 12.85 12.01 1.26
C ALA A 76 12.72 10.59 0.69
N PRO A 77 12.18 10.40 -0.52
CA PRO A 77 12.11 9.08 -1.15
C PRO A 77 13.46 8.62 -1.70
N GLY A 78 13.70 7.30 -1.67
CA GLY A 78 14.73 6.64 -2.46
C GLY A 78 14.20 6.29 -3.85
N PHE A 79 15.00 6.49 -4.90
CA PHE A 79 14.67 6.06 -6.26
C PHE A 79 15.69 5.01 -6.74
N TYR A 80 15.17 3.97 -7.38
CA TYR A 80 15.90 2.80 -7.84
C TYR A 80 15.47 2.44 -9.27
N LEU A 81 16.16 1.49 -9.89
CA LEU A 81 15.82 0.96 -11.23
C LEU A 81 15.64 2.08 -12.28
N LYS A 82 16.60 3.01 -12.33
CA LYS A 82 16.57 4.19 -13.22
C LYS A 82 15.32 5.07 -13.02
N GLY A 83 14.84 5.17 -11.78
CA GLY A 83 13.71 6.03 -11.42
C GLY A 83 12.34 5.37 -11.51
N THR A 84 12.26 4.10 -11.92
CA THR A 84 10.98 3.38 -12.04
C THR A 84 10.51 2.72 -10.74
N LYS A 85 11.36 2.70 -9.71
CA LYS A 85 10.99 2.23 -8.37
C LYS A 85 11.27 3.33 -7.36
N MET A 86 10.25 3.72 -6.60
CA MET A 86 10.35 4.68 -5.51
C MET A 86 10.06 3.97 -4.19
N VAL A 87 10.88 4.23 -3.17
CA VAL A 87 10.67 3.74 -1.81
C VAL A 87 10.63 4.91 -0.84
N VAL A 88 9.62 4.96 0.02
CA VAL A 88 9.49 6.02 1.03
C VAL A 88 8.78 5.50 2.27
N SER A 89 9.23 5.93 3.45
CA SER A 89 8.58 5.59 4.71
C SER A 89 7.90 6.82 5.30
N HIS A 90 6.58 6.78 5.50
CA HIS A 90 5.81 7.87 6.10
C HIS A 90 4.51 7.37 6.74
N SER A 91 3.84 8.21 7.52
CA SER A 91 2.48 7.93 8.01
C SER A 91 1.52 7.79 6.84
N LEU A 92 0.65 6.78 6.89
CA LEU A 92 -0.23 6.44 5.79
C LEU A 92 -1.65 6.19 6.29
N ASP A 93 -2.62 6.80 5.63
CA ASP A 93 -4.05 6.54 5.77
C ASP A 93 -4.65 6.12 4.40
N LEU A 94 -5.91 5.68 4.40
CA LEU A 94 -6.58 5.25 3.17
C LEU A 94 -6.74 6.39 2.14
N ASP A 95 -6.91 7.64 2.59
CA ASP A 95 -7.10 8.80 1.71
C ASP A 95 -5.81 9.18 0.97
N LEU A 96 -4.66 9.17 1.65
CA LEU A 96 -3.35 9.36 1.04
C LEU A 96 -3.03 8.20 0.10
N LEU A 97 -3.30 6.96 0.51
CA LEU A 97 -3.11 5.79 -0.36
C LEU A 97 -3.95 5.90 -1.65
N LYS A 98 -5.20 6.38 -1.54
CA LYS A 98 -6.07 6.61 -2.71
C LYS A 98 -5.52 7.69 -3.62
N ARG A 99 -5.06 8.82 -3.06
CA ARG A 99 -4.42 9.89 -3.84
C ARG A 99 -3.20 9.39 -4.60
N ILE A 100 -2.39 8.50 -4.01
CA ILE A 100 -1.23 7.90 -4.69
C ILE A 100 -1.69 6.92 -5.79
N ASN A 101 -2.67 6.06 -5.51
CA ASN A 101 -3.26 5.13 -6.48
C ASN A 101 -3.77 5.86 -7.73
N ASP A 102 -4.34 7.05 -7.57
CA ASP A 102 -4.94 7.81 -8.67
C ASP A 102 -3.93 8.53 -9.55
N LEU A 103 -2.65 8.58 -9.17
CA LEU A 103 -1.60 9.19 -10.00
C LEU A 103 -1.39 8.35 -11.27
N ASP A 104 -1.53 8.97 -12.43
CA ASP A 104 -1.40 8.31 -13.73
C ASP A 104 -0.04 7.67 -13.96
N PHE A 105 1.01 8.21 -13.35
CA PHE A 105 2.37 7.70 -13.47
C PHE A 105 2.69 6.57 -12.50
N VAL A 106 1.80 6.24 -11.56
CA VAL A 106 1.92 5.07 -10.68
C VAL A 106 1.38 3.84 -11.39
N VAL A 107 2.12 2.74 -11.29
CA VAL A 107 1.80 1.43 -11.87
C VAL A 107 1.34 0.46 -10.79
N SER A 108 2.09 0.36 -9.69
CA SER A 108 1.72 -0.49 -8.55
C SER A 108 2.28 0.05 -7.23
N ILE A 109 1.62 -0.32 -6.13
CA ILE A 109 1.94 0.10 -4.77
C ILE A 109 1.91 -1.13 -3.87
N LYS A 110 3.02 -1.38 -3.17
CA LYS A 110 3.12 -2.33 -2.06
C LYS A 110 3.54 -1.59 -0.80
N GLY A 111 3.17 -2.12 0.37
CA GLY A 111 3.43 -1.47 1.64
C GLY A 111 3.57 -2.47 2.76
N SER A 112 4.46 -2.18 3.69
CA SER A 112 4.66 -2.95 4.92
C SER A 112 4.82 -1.98 6.09
N PRO A 113 4.41 -2.38 7.31
CA PRO A 113 4.68 -1.58 8.49
C PRO A 113 6.18 -1.30 8.60
N TYR A 114 6.53 -0.05 8.88
CA TYR A 114 7.92 0.35 9.07
C TYR A 114 8.53 -0.44 10.24
N SER A 115 9.63 -1.14 9.97
CA SER A 115 10.44 -1.78 10.99
C SER A 115 11.85 -1.21 10.93
N ALA A 116 12.36 -0.73 12.07
CA ALA A 116 13.74 -0.24 12.17
C ALA A 116 14.78 -1.36 12.05
N GLY A 117 14.34 -2.63 11.99
CA GLY A 117 15.15 -3.85 11.95
C GLY A 117 15.09 -4.56 10.60
N GLY A 118 15.36 -3.84 9.51
CA GLY A 118 16.03 -4.42 8.34
C GLY A 118 15.42 -5.66 7.67
N SER A 119 14.11 -5.71 7.48
CA SER A 119 13.52 -6.43 6.34
C SER A 119 12.17 -5.82 6.03
N SER A 120 12.08 -5.20 4.85
CA SER A 120 10.82 -4.88 4.19
C SER A 120 10.61 -5.91 3.08
N ASP A 121 10.71 -7.20 3.41
CA ASP A 121 10.38 -8.26 2.46
C ASP A 121 8.87 -8.20 2.21
N PHE A 122 8.52 -7.69 1.03
CA PHE A 122 7.15 -7.61 0.49
C PHE A 122 6.77 -8.88 -0.25
#